data_AF-A0A8S1B1H0-F1
#
_entry.id   AF-A0A8S1B1H0-F1
#
_cell.length_a   1.000
_cell.length_b   1.000
_cell.length_c   1.000
_cell.angle_alpha   90.00
_cell.angle_beta   90.00
_cell.angle_gamma   90.00
#
_symmetry.space_group_name_H-M   'P 1'
#
loop_
_entity.id
_entity.type
_entity.pdbx_description
1 polymer ?
#
loop_
_entity_poly.entity_id
_entity_poly.type
_entity_poly.pdbx_seq_one_letter_code
_entity_poly.pdbx_strand_id
1 'polypeptide(L)'
;MAFSKTTIALVILTVVVNAQRPSFAGLKPIGYPDIETDLLSSRFGEDEDLPIEAKGDRGLINRLNQLPIENRPFWYLNWKQYEDLRRKPQNWPQRPNSFIGTK
;
A
#
# COMPACT_ATOMS: atom_id res chain seq x y z
N MET A 1 -39.82 35.95 -29.59
CA MET A 1 -39.74 35.45 -28.19
C MET A 1 -39.27 33.99 -28.07
N ALA A 2 -39.43 33.14 -29.10
CA ALA A 2 -38.94 31.75 -29.06
C ALA A 2 -37.41 31.63 -29.24
N PHE A 3 -36.83 32.41 -30.17
CA PHE A 3 -35.38 32.43 -30.42
C PHE A 3 -34.53 32.78 -29.19
N SER A 4 -34.98 33.73 -28.36
CA SER A 4 -34.23 34.08 -27.14
C SER A 4 -34.25 32.95 -26.11
N LYS A 5 -35.38 32.25 -25.97
CA LYS A 5 -35.51 31.10 -25.06
C LYS A 5 -34.61 29.94 -25.49
N THR A 6 -34.53 29.66 -26.79
CA THR A 6 -33.64 28.62 -27.33
C THR A 6 -32.17 28.98 -27.16
N THR A 7 -31.79 30.23 -27.37
CA THR A 7 -30.40 30.68 -27.14
C THR A 7 -30.01 30.57 -25.68
N ILE A 8 -30.89 30.97 -24.75
CA ILE A 8 -30.66 30.84 -23.31
C ILE A 8 -30.50 29.36 -22.92
N ALA A 9 -31.36 28.48 -23.44
CA ALA A 9 -31.27 27.05 -23.16
C ALA A 9 -29.94 26.43 -23.65
N LEU A 10 -29.46 26.84 -24.83
CA LEU A 10 -28.16 26.40 -25.37
C LEU A 10 -26.98 26.87 -24.53
N VAL A 11 -27.02 28.11 -24.04
CA VAL A 11 -25.99 28.68 -23.15
C VAL A 11 -25.95 27.96 -21.81
N ILE A 12 -27.11 27.64 -21.23
CA ILE A 12 -27.19 26.89 -19.97
C ILE A 12 -26.60 25.49 -20.15
N LEU A 13 -26.91 24.82 -21.27
CA LEU A 13 -26.41 23.48 -21.56
C LEU A 13 -24.87 23.46 -21.68
N THR A 14 -24.27 24.42 -22.37
CA THR A 14 -22.80 24.49 -22.51
C THR A 14 -22.11 24.77 -21.18
N VAL A 15 -22.68 25.61 -20.31
CA VAL A 15 -22.12 25.85 -18.97
C VAL A 15 -22.15 24.57 -18.13
N VAL A 16 -23.24 23.81 -18.16
CA VAL A 16 -23.36 22.54 -17.42
C VAL A 16 -22.39 21.48 -17.93
N VAL A 17 -22.17 21.39 -19.25
CA VAL A 17 -21.19 20.46 -19.84
C VAL A 17 -19.76 20.80 -19.42
N ASN A 18 -19.40 22.09 -19.36
CA ASN A 18 -18.06 22.52 -18.91
C ASN A 18 -17.89 22.44 -17.39
N ALA A 19 -18.99 22.38 -16.62
CA ALA A 19 -18.96 22.18 -15.18
C ALA A 19 -18.91 20.69 -14.77
N GLN A 20 -18.85 19.76 -15.74
CA GLN A 20 -18.65 18.34 -15.44
C GLN A 20 -17.28 18.12 -14.81
N ARG A 21 -17.18 17.11 -13.93
CA ARG A 21 -15.96 16.80 -13.15
C ARG A 21 -14.70 16.83 -14.04
N PRO A 22 -13.56 17.37 -13.54
CA PRO A 22 -12.33 17.35 -14.30
C PRO A 22 -11.97 15.92 -14.70
N SER A 23 -11.36 15.74 -15.87
CA SER A 23 -10.97 14.42 -16.41
C SER A 23 -10.03 13.63 -15.50
N PHE A 24 -9.43 14.30 -14.52
CA PHE A 24 -8.58 13.70 -13.49
C PHE A 24 -9.35 13.19 -12.25
N ALA A 25 -10.62 13.55 -12.05
CA ALA A 25 -11.42 13.05 -10.94
C ALA A 25 -11.72 11.56 -11.12
N GLY A 26 -10.94 10.71 -10.45
CA GLY A 26 -10.97 9.25 -10.59
C GLY A 26 -9.69 8.65 -11.20
N LEU A 27 -8.72 9.48 -11.60
CA LEU A 27 -7.38 9.01 -11.92
C LEU A 27 -6.63 8.63 -10.63
N LYS A 28 -5.75 7.64 -10.77
CA LYS A 28 -4.93 7.13 -9.67
C LYS A 28 -4.10 8.27 -9.07
N PRO A 29 -3.79 8.24 -7.76
CA PRO A 29 -2.90 9.23 -7.15
C PRO A 29 -1.55 9.27 -7.89
N ILE A 30 -1.15 10.44 -8.38
CA ILE A 30 0.16 10.63 -8.99
C ILE A 30 1.23 10.40 -7.92
N GLY A 31 2.17 9.49 -8.17
CA GLY A 31 3.29 9.20 -7.27
C GLY A 31 3.15 7.94 -6.42
N TYR A 32 2.08 7.15 -6.58
CA TYR A 32 2.05 5.79 -6.06
C TYR A 32 2.51 4.81 -7.14
N PRO A 33 3.44 3.88 -6.83
CA PRO A 33 3.83 2.84 -7.77
C PRO A 33 2.61 1.99 -8.13
N ASP A 34 2.47 1.64 -9.40
CA ASP A 34 1.51 0.61 -9.80
C ASP A 34 1.90 -0.67 -9.04
N ILE A 35 1.00 -1.12 -8.17
CA ILE A 35 1.15 -2.39 -7.46
C ILE A 35 0.90 -3.45 -8.52
N GLU A 36 1.95 -3.88 -9.22
CA GLU A 36 1.87 -5.09 -10.01
C GLU A 36 1.48 -6.21 -9.04
N THR A 37 0.25 -6.69 -9.17
CA THR A 37 -0.18 -7.89 -8.48
C THR A 37 0.59 -9.03 -9.12
N ASP A 38 1.78 -9.31 -8.61
CA ASP A 38 2.60 -10.43 -9.04
C ASP A 38 1.93 -11.72 -8.56
N LEU A 39 0.94 -12.17 -9.35
CA LEU A 39 0.21 -13.41 -9.13
C LEU A 39 1.15 -14.63 -9.20
N LEU A 40 2.36 -14.48 -9.74
CA LEU A 40 3.35 -15.53 -9.83
C LEU A 40 4.19 -15.64 -8.55
N SER A 41 4.47 -14.53 -7.86
CA SER A 41 5.16 -14.52 -6.55
C SER A 41 4.43 -15.35 -5.51
N SER A 42 3.09 -15.27 -5.46
CA SER A 42 2.24 -16.13 -4.60
C SER A 42 2.27 -17.62 -4.97
N ARG A 43 2.81 -18.02 -6.13
CA ARG A 43 2.79 -19.42 -6.58
C ARG A 43 4.03 -20.21 -6.17
N PHE A 44 5.10 -19.53 -5.78
CA PHE A 44 6.36 -20.15 -5.42
C PHE A 44 6.72 -19.83 -3.96
N GLY A 45 6.29 -20.70 -3.03
CA GLY A 45 6.86 -20.74 -1.68
C GLY A 45 6.01 -20.15 -0.55
N GLU A 46 4.69 -20.00 -0.70
CA GLU A 46 3.81 -19.60 0.41
C GLU A 46 3.88 -20.58 1.62
N ASP A 47 4.28 -21.83 1.40
CA ASP A 47 4.47 -22.85 2.45
C ASP A 47 5.93 -23.03 2.91
N GLU A 48 6.89 -22.31 2.33
CA GLU A 48 8.28 -22.42 2.76
C GLU A 48 8.59 -21.49 3.93
N ASP A 49 9.38 -22.03 4.87
CA ASP A 49 9.85 -21.32 6.04
C ASP A 49 10.96 -20.32 5.67
N LEU A 50 10.57 -19.29 4.91
CA LEU A 50 11.42 -18.24 4.39
C LEU A 50 11.09 -16.88 5.05
N PRO A 51 12.08 -15.99 5.18
CA PRO A 51 11.83 -14.61 5.60
C PRO A 51 10.87 -13.88 4.66
N ILE A 52 9.90 -13.17 5.22
CA ILE A 52 8.94 -12.35 4.45
C ILE A 52 9.64 -11.25 3.64
N GLU A 53 10.79 -10.75 4.13
CA GLU A 53 11.58 -9.71 3.49
C GLU A 53 12.20 -10.17 2.17
N ALA A 54 12.41 -11.49 2.00
CA ALA A 54 12.90 -12.06 0.75
C ALA A 54 11.80 -12.20 -0.31
N LYS A 55 10.52 -11.96 0.03
CA LYS A 55 9.37 -12.03 -0.90
C LYS A 55 9.32 -13.32 -1.75
N GLY A 56 9.73 -14.45 -1.16
CA GLY A 56 9.80 -15.74 -1.85
C GLY A 56 11.03 -15.95 -2.75
N ASP A 57 11.98 -15.00 -2.80
CA ASP A 57 13.22 -15.15 -3.59
C ASP A 57 14.21 -16.12 -2.92
N ARG A 58 14.16 -17.39 -3.34
CA ARG A 58 15.12 -18.41 -2.92
C ARG A 58 16.56 -18.14 -3.37
N GLY A 59 16.74 -17.47 -4.51
CA GLY A 59 18.06 -17.14 -5.05
C GLY A 59 18.81 -16.20 -4.11
N LEU A 60 18.11 -15.21 -3.57
CA LEU A 60 18.62 -14.32 -2.54
C LEU A 60 19.04 -15.09 -1.29
N ILE A 61 18.16 -15.94 -0.75
CA ILE A 61 18.42 -16.72 0.47
C ILE A 61 19.64 -17.63 0.30
N ASN A 62 19.74 -18.31 -0.83
CA ASN A 62 20.90 -19.16 -1.15
C ASN A 62 22.20 -18.35 -1.18
N ARG A 63 22.19 -17.14 -1.76
CA ARG A 63 23.36 -16.25 -1.76
C ARG A 63 23.72 -15.81 -0.34
N LEU A 64 22.73 -15.43 0.47
CA LEU A 64 22.96 -15.02 1.86
C LEU A 64 23.53 -16.16 2.72
N ASN A 65 23.12 -17.40 2.47
CA ASN A 65 23.66 -18.57 3.17
C ASN A 65 25.13 -18.86 2.83
N GLN A 66 25.60 -18.46 1.64
CA GLN A 66 27.00 -18.58 1.24
C GLN A 66 27.90 -17.52 1.87
N LEU A 67 27.33 -16.41 2.36
CA LEU A 67 28.10 -15.37 3.02
C LEU A 67 28.50 -15.79 4.44
N PRO A 68 29.68 -15.37 4.93
CA PRO A 68 30.02 -15.42 6.35
C PRO A 68 28.96 -14.70 7.21
N ILE A 69 28.79 -15.12 8.46
CA ILE A 69 27.72 -14.63 9.35
C ILE A 69 27.77 -13.11 9.51
N GLU A 70 28.97 -12.56 9.68
CA GLU A 70 29.26 -11.14 9.84
C GLU A 70 28.87 -10.29 8.62
N ASN A 71 28.78 -10.91 7.44
CA ASN A 71 28.42 -10.25 6.18
C ASN A 71 26.95 -10.44 5.82
N ARG A 72 26.18 -11.18 6.62
CA ARG A 72 24.75 -11.36 6.42
C ARG A 72 24.00 -10.13 6.95
N PRO A 73 22.94 -9.68 6.26
CA PRO A 73 22.20 -8.53 6.71
C PRO A 73 21.45 -8.83 8.00
N PHE A 74 21.34 -7.83 8.87
CA PHE A 74 20.72 -7.98 10.19
C PHE A 74 19.29 -8.50 10.14
N TRP A 75 18.52 -8.11 9.13
CA TRP A 75 17.16 -8.60 8.94
C TRP A 75 17.14 -10.13 8.74
N TYR A 76 18.11 -10.68 8.00
CA TYR A 76 18.20 -12.12 7.72
C TYR A 76 18.71 -12.93 8.91
N LEU A 77 19.48 -12.31 9.81
CA LEU A 77 19.90 -12.99 11.04
C LEU A 77 18.74 -13.08 12.05
N ASN A 78 17.87 -12.06 12.11
CA ASN A 78 16.83 -11.92 13.13
C ASN A 78 15.41 -12.21 12.63
N TRP A 79 15.25 -12.64 11.37
CA TRP A 79 13.94 -12.78 10.74
C TRP A 79 12.96 -13.67 11.53
N LYS A 80 13.45 -14.76 12.13
CA LYS A 80 12.66 -15.64 13.00
C LYS A 80 12.07 -14.91 14.20
N GLN A 81 12.88 -14.08 14.84
CA GLN A 81 12.44 -13.30 15.98
C GLN A 81 11.44 -12.21 15.56
N TYR A 82 11.61 -11.61 14.38
CA TYR A 82 10.60 -10.70 13.83
C TYR A 82 9.29 -11.41 13.49
N GLU A 83 9.34 -12.63 12.97
CA GLU A 83 8.16 -13.44 12.71
C GLU A 83 7.38 -13.74 14.00
N ASP A 84 8.10 -14.12 15.06
CA ASP A 84 7.50 -14.36 16.37
C ASP A 84 6.88 -13.08 16.96
N LEU A 85 7.57 -11.94 16.84
CA LEU A 85 7.04 -10.64 17.24
C LEU A 85 5.82 -10.21 16.40
N ARG A 86 5.78 -10.55 15.11
CA ARG A 86 4.62 -10.28 14.25
C ARG A 86 3.43 -11.14 14.64
N ARG A 87 3.66 -12.40 15.03
CA ARG A 87 2.61 -13.31 15.53
C ARG A 87 2.13 -12.94 16.93
N LYS A 88 3.04 -12.46 17.79
CA LYS A 88 2.77 -12.08 19.18
C LYS A 88 3.36 -10.69 19.44
N PRO A 89 2.70 -9.63 18.95
CA PRO A 89 3.19 -8.28 19.14
C PRO A 89 3.24 -7.95 20.63
N GLN A 90 4.37 -7.43 21.08
CA GLN A 90 4.53 -6.95 22.44
C GLN A 90 3.64 -5.71 22.62
N ASN A 91 2.52 -5.88 23.31
CA ASN A 91 1.63 -4.79 23.65
C ASN A 91 2.08 -4.17 24.98
N TRP A 92 2.49 -2.91 24.91
CA TRP A 92 2.69 -2.13 26.12
C TRP A 92 1.36 -1.46 26.49
N PRO A 93 0.99 -1.41 27.79
CA PRO A 93 -0.17 -0.64 28.20
C PRO A 93 0.02 0.81 27.74
N GLN A 94 -0.90 1.31 26.92
CA GLN A 94 -0.86 2.70 26.54
C GLN A 94 -1.06 3.56 27.79
N ARG A 95 -0.27 4.61 27.94
CA ARG A 95 -0.49 5.58 29.02
C ARG A 95 -1.91 6.14 28.87
N PRO A 96 -2.72 6.14 29.95
CA PRO A 96 -4.07 6.67 29.88
C PRO A 96 -4.03 8.15 29.49
N ASN A 97 -4.95 8.55 28.62
CA ASN A 97 -5.04 9.92 28.15
C ASN A 97 -5.60 10.83 29.26
N SER A 98 -4.79 11.78 29.74
CA SER A 98 -5.17 12.75 30.77
C SER A 98 -6.23 13.77 30.31
N PHE A 99 -6.46 13.90 29.00
CA PHE A 99 -7.41 14.85 28.41
C PHE A 99 -8.81 14.26 28.23
N ILE A 100 -8.98 12.95 28.39
CA ILE A 100 -10.31 12.33 28.43
C ILE A 100 -10.77 12.41 29.88
N GLY A 101 -11.36 13.55 30.24
CA GLY A 101 -11.86 13.79 31.59
C GLY A 101 -12.87 12.72 32.02
N THR A 102 -12.67 12.16 33.21
CA THR A 102 -13.70 11.42 33.94
C THR A 102 -14.86 12.38 34.23
N LYS A 103 -16.05 12.05 33.72
CA LYS A 103 -17.30 12.73 34.11
C LYS A 103 -17.52 12.65 35.62
#